data_AF-A0A966VM30-F1
#
_entry.id   AF-A0A966VM30-F1
#
_cell.length_a   1.000
_cell.length_b   1.000
_cell.length_c   1.000
_cell.angle_alpha   90.00
_cell.angle_beta   90.00
_cell.angle_gamma   90.00
#
_symmetry.space_group_name_H-M   'P 1'
#
loop_
_entity.id
_entity.type
_entity.pdbx_description
1 polymer ?
#
loop_
_entity_poly.entity_id
_entity_poly.type
_entity_poly.pdbx_seq_one_letter_code
_entity_poly.pdbx_strand_id
1 'polypeptide(L)'
;MHQFSAEQSAVISSHKQSENQSSPGSGHAESQPSSRTGHPKPQLGSSDRRIEPGPSESGKPHPANRETLRIGIVSISDRASNGVYEDRGLPALRAWLEAAIVTAFQIEERLIPDERAAIEANLRSLCDQSRCHLILTTGGTGPSRRDVTPEATLAVSSREMPGFGEQMRQISLRFVPTAILSRQVAVLRELADGHSCLIVNLPGQPKAIAETLAGLKDNDGHVLVPGIFAAVPYCLDLIGAPRLETEPTVCKAFRPKSA
;
A
#
# COMPACT_ATOMS: atom_id res chain seq x y z
N MET A 1 12.99 -0.93 -49.56
CA MET A 1 12.03 -1.83 -48.90
C MET A 1 11.44 -1.07 -47.72
N HIS A 2 10.53 -0.12 -47.97
CA HIS A 2 9.08 -0.25 -47.72
C HIS A 2 8.77 -0.87 -46.34
N GLN A 3 8.53 -0.06 -45.29
CA GLN A 3 7.25 0.60 -44.97
C GLN A 3 6.17 -0.44 -44.63
N PHE A 4 5.99 -0.72 -43.33
CA PHE A 4 4.79 -1.37 -42.78
C PHE A 4 4.20 -0.48 -41.69
N SER A 5 3.31 0.39 -42.16
CA SER A 5 2.24 1.11 -41.45
C SER A 5 1.41 0.11 -40.64
N ALA A 6 1.18 0.34 -39.35
CA ALA A 6 -0.05 0.95 -38.83
C ALA A 6 -1.31 0.55 -39.62
N GLU A 7 -1.96 -0.52 -39.18
CA GLU A 7 -3.40 -0.81 -39.35
C GLU A 7 -3.75 -2.07 -38.55
N GLN A 8 -4.50 -1.91 -37.45
CA GLN A 8 -5.49 -2.88 -36.94
C GLN A 8 -6.20 -2.26 -35.73
N SER A 9 -7.11 -1.35 -36.03
CA SER A 9 -8.24 -1.00 -35.18
C SER A 9 -9.51 -1.42 -35.94
N ALA A 10 -10.51 -1.89 -35.19
CA ALA A 10 -11.91 -2.12 -35.59
C ALA A 10 -12.26 -3.48 -36.25
N VAL A 11 -12.39 -4.53 -35.44
CA VAL A 11 -13.49 -5.52 -35.48
C VAL A 11 -13.59 -6.04 -34.03
N ILE A 12 -14.60 -5.74 -33.22
CA ILE A 12 -15.84 -6.52 -33.06
C ILE A 12 -16.76 -5.64 -32.19
N SER A 13 -17.80 -5.09 -32.81
CA SER A 13 -19.01 -4.61 -32.14
C SER A 13 -20.18 -5.10 -32.96
N SER A 14 -20.76 -6.22 -32.53
CA SER A 14 -22.11 -6.68 -32.86
C SER A 14 -22.26 -8.06 -32.25
N HIS A 15 -23.13 -8.16 -31.24
CA HIS A 15 -24.14 -9.22 -31.07
C HIS A 15 -24.90 -8.88 -29.79
N LYS A 16 -25.98 -8.13 -29.96
CA LYS A 16 -27.08 -8.02 -29.00
C LYS A 16 -28.00 -9.24 -29.16
N GLN A 17 -28.46 -9.74 -28.02
CA GLN A 17 -29.80 -10.28 -27.76
C GLN A 17 -30.25 -11.58 -28.46
N SER A 18 -30.40 -12.65 -27.67
CA SER A 18 -31.64 -13.44 -27.58
C SER A 18 -31.66 -14.14 -26.20
N GLU A 19 -32.60 -13.77 -25.33
CA GLU A 19 -33.75 -14.61 -24.94
C GLU A 19 -33.40 -15.85 -24.10
N ASN A 20 -33.81 -15.84 -22.82
CA ASN A 20 -34.48 -17.00 -22.26
C ASN A 20 -35.47 -16.58 -21.14
N GLN A 21 -36.74 -16.90 -21.32
CA GLN A 21 -37.83 -16.73 -20.34
C GLN A 21 -38.25 -18.10 -19.76
N SER A 22 -38.64 -18.07 -18.48
CA SER A 22 -39.62 -18.95 -17.81
C SER A 22 -39.17 -20.41 -17.54
N SER A 23 -39.42 -21.07 -16.41
CA SER A 23 -40.55 -21.02 -15.46
C SER A 23 -40.22 -21.81 -14.15
N PRO A 24 -41.13 -21.86 -13.14
CA PRO A 24 -40.80 -21.87 -11.71
C PRO A 24 -40.93 -23.23 -11.00
N GLY A 25 -40.37 -23.32 -9.78
CA GLY A 25 -40.60 -24.40 -8.83
C GLY A 25 -40.91 -23.88 -7.42
N SER A 26 -42.16 -24.09 -6.98
CA SER A 26 -42.68 -24.14 -5.59
C SER A 26 -41.81 -25.04 -4.70
N GLY A 27 -41.72 -24.95 -3.37
CA GLY A 27 -42.56 -24.37 -2.32
C GLY A 27 -42.37 -25.23 -1.04
N HIS A 28 -42.71 -24.66 0.13
CA HIS A 28 -42.81 -25.28 1.47
C HIS A 28 -41.51 -25.62 2.22
N ALA A 29 -41.43 -25.59 3.54
CA ALA A 29 -42.16 -24.94 4.65
C ALA A 29 -41.32 -25.18 5.91
N GLU A 30 -41.62 -24.41 6.96
CA GLU A 30 -41.02 -24.34 8.29
C GLU A 30 -40.83 -25.67 9.04
N SER A 31 -39.83 -25.72 9.92
CA SER A 31 -40.03 -26.11 11.34
C SER A 31 -38.74 -25.92 12.18
N GLN A 32 -38.81 -25.07 13.20
CA GLN A 32 -38.00 -25.07 14.43
C GLN A 32 -38.91 -25.53 15.60
N PRO A 33 -38.48 -25.62 16.87
CA PRO A 33 -37.24 -26.14 17.46
C PRO A 33 -37.52 -27.08 18.67
N SER A 34 -36.53 -27.80 19.18
CA SER A 34 -36.51 -28.34 20.55
C SER A 34 -35.03 -28.61 20.92
N SER A 35 -34.51 -28.48 22.14
CA SER A 35 -35.06 -28.52 23.49
C SER A 35 -34.00 -27.93 24.44
N ARG A 36 -34.38 -27.08 25.41
CA ARG A 36 -33.52 -26.74 26.56
C ARG A 36 -34.17 -27.24 27.84
N THR A 37 -33.51 -28.19 28.48
CA THR A 37 -33.82 -28.71 29.83
C THR A 37 -33.26 -27.77 30.89
N GLY A 38 -34.09 -27.45 31.89
CA GLY A 38 -33.70 -26.70 33.08
C GLY A 38 -33.18 -27.62 34.20
N HIS A 39 -32.22 -27.11 34.97
CA HIS A 39 -31.85 -27.59 36.31
C HIS A 39 -31.40 -26.41 37.19
N PRO A 40 -31.44 -26.56 38.53
CA PRO A 40 -31.80 -25.49 39.46
C PRO A 40 -30.62 -24.65 39.97
N LYS A 41 -30.93 -23.44 40.45
CA LYS A 41 -30.01 -22.56 41.20
C LYS A 41 -29.79 -23.08 42.63
N PRO A 42 -28.53 -23.10 43.13
CA PRO A 42 -28.24 -22.96 44.54
C PRO A 42 -27.74 -21.55 44.89
N GLN A 43 -27.93 -21.22 46.16
CA GLN A 43 -27.80 -19.90 46.78
C GLN A 43 -26.35 -19.47 47.07
N LEU A 44 -26.27 -18.14 47.11
CA LEU A 44 -25.26 -17.21 47.60
C LEU A 44 -24.36 -17.69 48.77
N GLY A 45 -23.05 -17.54 48.58
CA GLY A 45 -22.02 -17.60 49.62
C GLY A 45 -20.91 -16.59 49.36
N SER A 46 -20.96 -15.49 50.09
CA SER A 46 -19.87 -14.58 50.53
C SER A 46 -18.53 -14.55 49.78
N SER A 47 -18.25 -13.44 49.10
CA SER A 47 -17.19 -12.48 49.48
C SER A 47 -17.13 -11.35 48.46
N ASP A 48 -17.68 -10.19 48.84
CA ASP A 48 -17.63 -8.96 48.06
C ASP A 48 -16.20 -8.40 48.08
N ARG A 49 -15.46 -8.62 47.00
CA ARG A 49 -14.34 -7.77 46.58
C ARG A 49 -14.50 -7.52 45.09
N ARG A 50 -15.26 -6.46 44.78
CA ARG A 50 -15.27 -5.81 43.48
C ARG A 50 -13.84 -5.42 43.12
N ILE A 51 -13.18 -6.20 42.27
CA ILE A 51 -11.95 -5.78 41.60
C ILE A 51 -12.41 -4.86 40.47
N GLU A 52 -12.32 -3.56 40.70
CA GLU A 52 -12.44 -2.55 39.65
C GLU A 52 -11.41 -2.89 38.55
N PRO A 53 -11.81 -3.03 37.27
CA PRO A 53 -10.83 -3.18 36.20
C PRO A 53 -10.01 -1.89 36.14
N GLY A 54 -8.73 -1.99 36.45
CA GLY A 54 -7.78 -0.88 36.29
C GLY A 54 -7.82 -0.36 34.86
N PRO A 55 -7.55 0.95 34.65
CA PRO A 55 -7.69 1.56 33.33
C PRO A 55 -6.81 0.83 32.32
N SER A 56 -7.43 0.36 31.24
CA SER A 56 -6.76 -0.16 30.07
C SER A 56 -5.79 0.89 29.53
N GLU A 57 -4.49 0.61 29.52
CA GLU A 57 -3.48 1.43 28.84
C GLU A 57 -3.56 1.23 27.32
N SER A 58 -4.73 1.48 26.73
CA SER A 58 -4.93 1.55 25.29
C SER A 58 -5.23 3.00 24.92
N GLY A 59 -4.24 3.68 24.31
CA GLY A 59 -4.44 4.99 23.68
C GLY A 59 -3.83 6.19 24.42
N LYS A 60 -2.58 6.10 24.90
CA LYS A 60 -1.83 7.33 25.17
C LYS A 60 -1.36 7.92 23.84
N PRO A 61 -1.75 9.15 23.46
CA PRO A 61 -1.17 9.82 22.30
C PRO A 61 0.33 9.95 22.54
N HIS A 62 1.13 9.40 21.62
CA HIS A 62 2.57 9.58 21.65
C HIS A 62 2.85 11.09 21.55
N PRO A 63 3.68 11.67 22.44
CA PRO A 63 4.09 13.06 22.28
C PRO A 63 4.67 13.20 20.89
N ALA A 64 4.21 14.19 20.12
CA ALA A 64 4.65 14.43 18.75
C ALA A 64 6.19 14.40 18.72
N ASN A 65 6.75 13.31 18.20
CA ASN A 65 8.19 13.15 18.10
C ASN A 65 8.67 14.31 17.22
N ARG A 66 9.51 15.19 17.78
CA ARG A 66 10.03 16.39 17.10
C ARG A 66 11.05 16.06 16.01
N GLU A 67 11.30 14.77 15.77
CA GLU A 67 12.14 14.30 14.68
C GLU A 67 11.47 14.58 13.33
N THR A 68 12.25 15.10 12.39
CA THR A 68 11.81 15.36 11.02
C THR A 68 11.50 14.05 10.30
N LEU A 69 10.34 13.94 9.67
CA LEU A 69 10.01 12.80 8.81
C LEU A 69 11.00 12.71 7.64
N ARG A 70 11.78 11.63 7.59
CA ARG A 70 12.70 11.30 6.47
C ARG A 70 12.09 10.25 5.54
N ILE A 71 12.08 10.54 4.24
CA ILE A 71 11.55 9.68 3.18
C ILE A 71 12.67 9.40 2.17
N GLY A 72 12.96 8.13 1.93
CA GLY A 72 13.81 7.72 0.82
C GLY A 72 12.99 7.53 -0.45
N ILE A 73 13.44 8.05 -1.59
CA ILE A 73 12.88 7.69 -2.90
C ILE A 73 13.98 7.12 -3.79
N VAL A 74 13.69 5.96 -4.39
CA VAL A 74 14.69 5.19 -5.15
C VAL A 74 14.15 4.88 -6.53
N SER A 75 14.77 5.44 -7.57
CA SER A 75 14.53 5.03 -8.95
C SER A 75 15.52 3.95 -9.34
N ILE A 76 14.99 2.82 -9.80
CA ILE A 76 15.72 1.63 -10.17
C ILE A 76 15.54 1.43 -11.67
N SER A 77 16.60 1.72 -12.42
CA SER A 77 16.58 1.71 -13.87
C SER A 77 17.98 1.69 -14.45
N ASP A 78 18.36 0.57 -15.08
CA ASP A 78 19.62 0.45 -15.82
C ASP A 78 19.85 1.59 -16.82
N ARG A 79 18.79 2.04 -17.49
CA ARG A 79 18.91 3.06 -18.54
C ARG A 79 19.07 4.46 -17.98
N ALA A 80 18.38 4.77 -16.88
CA ALA A 80 18.49 6.08 -16.26
C ALA A 80 19.82 6.23 -15.50
N SER A 81 20.26 5.20 -14.78
CA SER A 81 21.53 5.22 -14.05
C SER A 81 22.75 5.35 -14.98
N ASN A 82 22.66 4.83 -16.21
CA ASN A 82 23.70 4.94 -17.23
C ASN A 82 23.56 6.20 -18.12
N GLY A 83 22.63 7.11 -17.81
CA GLY A 83 22.43 8.37 -18.55
C GLY A 83 21.85 8.20 -19.96
N VAL A 84 21.29 7.03 -20.28
CA VAL A 84 20.70 6.75 -21.60
C VAL A 84 19.38 7.49 -21.78
N TYR A 85 18.61 7.66 -20.69
CA TYR A 85 17.42 8.51 -20.64
C TYR A 85 17.34 9.26 -19.31
N GLU A 86 16.66 10.40 -19.33
CA GLU A 86 16.33 11.16 -18.13
C GLU A 86 15.38 10.36 -17.23
N ASP A 87 15.70 10.32 -15.92
CA ASP A 87 14.81 9.71 -14.94
C ASP A 87 13.51 10.51 -14.80
N ARG A 88 12.39 9.80 -14.85
CA ARG A 88 11.07 10.39 -14.61
C ARG A 88 10.42 9.88 -13.32
N GLY A 89 11.04 8.89 -12.67
CA GLY A 89 10.53 8.28 -11.44
C GLY A 89 10.70 9.19 -10.23
N LEU A 90 11.92 9.66 -9.96
CA LEU A 90 12.24 10.55 -8.83
C LEU A 90 11.47 11.87 -8.92
N PRO A 91 11.44 12.60 -10.07
CA PRO A 91 10.67 13.84 -10.14
C PRO A 91 9.17 13.61 -9.90
N ALA A 92 8.60 12.50 -10.39
CA ALA A 92 7.20 12.17 -10.19
C ALA A 92 6.88 11.85 -8.72
N LEU A 93 7.72 11.06 -8.05
CA LEU A 93 7.56 10.74 -6.63
C LEU A 93 7.70 11.99 -5.76
N ARG A 94 8.73 12.80 -5.99
CA ARG A 94 8.94 14.07 -5.29
C ARG A 94 7.73 14.97 -5.41
N ALA A 95 7.30 15.26 -6.64
CA ALA A 95 6.16 16.14 -6.88
C ALA A 95 4.87 15.63 -6.23
N TRP A 96 4.63 14.32 -6.27
CA TRP A 96 3.46 13.73 -5.63
C TRP A 96 3.52 13.87 -4.10
N LEU A 97 4.66 13.57 -3.48
CA LEU A 97 4.85 13.71 -2.03
C LEU A 97 4.73 15.15 -1.56
N GLU A 98 5.32 16.10 -2.29
CA GLU A 98 5.25 17.54 -2.00
C GLU A 98 3.81 18.08 -2.11
N ALA A 99 2.99 17.52 -3.01
CA ALA A 99 1.57 17.85 -3.09
C ALA A 99 0.72 17.17 -2.00
N ALA A 100 1.08 15.95 -1.60
CA ALA A 100 0.27 15.12 -0.72
C ALA A 100 0.53 15.33 0.78
N ILE A 101 1.73 15.77 1.18
CA ILE A 101 2.15 15.84 2.59
C ILE A 101 2.24 17.30 3.04
N VAL A 102 1.60 17.63 4.17
CA VAL A 102 1.62 18.98 4.75
C VAL A 102 2.57 19.11 5.95
N THR A 103 2.94 17.99 6.57
CA THR A 103 3.98 17.98 7.62
C THR A 103 5.36 18.21 7.01
N ALA A 104 6.26 18.91 7.69
CA ALA A 104 7.64 19.06 7.23
C ALA A 104 8.36 17.71 7.13
N PHE A 105 9.03 17.47 5.99
CA PHE A 105 9.76 16.23 5.73
C PHE A 105 11.05 16.48 4.92
N GLN A 106 11.94 15.49 4.89
CA GLN A 106 13.18 15.48 4.12
C GLN A 106 13.17 14.30 3.15
N ILE A 107 13.61 14.54 1.90
CA ILE A 107 13.75 13.52 0.87
C ILE A 107 15.22 13.13 0.70
N GLU A 108 15.49 11.83 0.71
CA GLU A 108 16.76 11.21 0.28
C GLU A 108 16.56 10.52 -1.07
N GLU A 109 17.15 11.03 -2.14
CA GLU A 109 17.02 10.46 -3.48
C GLU A 109 18.16 9.52 -3.82
N ARG A 110 17.84 8.41 -4.50
CA ARG A 110 18.82 7.50 -5.09
C ARG A 110 18.37 7.09 -6.50
N LEU A 111 19.26 7.23 -7.48
CA LEU A 111 19.11 6.67 -8.82
C LEU A 111 20.13 5.55 -8.99
N ILE A 112 19.66 4.31 -9.18
CA ILE A 112 20.50 3.11 -9.15
C ILE A 112 20.15 2.13 -10.29
N PRO A 113 21.10 1.26 -10.70
CA PRO A 113 20.82 0.23 -11.71
C PRO A 113 19.92 -0.90 -11.17
N ASP A 114 19.37 -1.73 -12.07
CA ASP A 114 18.57 -2.93 -11.76
C ASP A 114 19.47 -4.09 -11.32
N GLU A 115 20.33 -3.84 -10.33
CA GLU A 115 21.25 -4.81 -9.75
C GLU A 115 20.86 -5.11 -8.31
N ARG A 116 20.49 -6.37 -8.04
CA ARG A 116 20.00 -6.80 -6.73
C ARG A 116 20.87 -6.33 -5.57
N ALA A 117 22.19 -6.52 -5.66
CA ALA A 117 23.12 -6.12 -4.60
C ALA A 117 23.13 -4.60 -4.38
N ALA A 118 23.04 -3.80 -5.45
CA ALA A 118 22.97 -2.34 -5.37
C ALA A 118 21.66 -1.87 -4.73
N ILE A 119 20.54 -2.49 -5.09
CA ILE A 119 19.23 -2.20 -4.51
C ILE A 119 19.24 -2.53 -3.01
N GLU A 120 19.67 -3.73 -2.63
CA GLU A 120 19.74 -4.15 -1.23
C GLU A 120 20.64 -3.19 -0.41
N ALA A 121 21.82 -2.83 -0.93
CA ALA A 121 22.73 -1.92 -0.24
C ALA A 121 22.13 -0.52 -0.02
N ASN A 122 21.43 0.03 -1.02
CA ASN A 122 20.79 1.34 -0.92
C ASN A 122 19.59 1.31 0.04
N LEU A 123 18.76 0.27 -0.01
CA LEU A 123 17.64 0.12 0.93
C LEU A 123 18.13 0.01 2.39
N ARG A 124 19.20 -0.76 2.63
CA ARG A 124 19.85 -0.83 3.95
C ARG A 124 20.41 0.54 4.34
N SER A 125 21.18 1.22 3.48
CA SER A 125 21.76 2.52 3.81
C SER A 125 20.70 3.57 4.15
N LEU A 126 19.62 3.66 3.36
CA LEU A 126 18.53 4.59 3.61
C LEU A 126 17.83 4.35 4.96
N CYS A 127 17.60 3.08 5.32
CA CYS A 127 17.00 2.73 6.60
C CYS A 127 17.99 2.90 7.78
N ASP A 128 19.17 2.30 7.66
CA ASP A 128 20.11 2.11 8.77
C ASP A 128 20.91 3.38 9.07
N GLN A 129 21.29 4.11 8.02
CA GLN A 129 22.21 5.25 8.12
C GLN A 129 21.46 6.58 7.94
N SER A 130 20.65 6.71 6.89
CA SER A 130 19.84 7.92 6.66
C SER A 130 18.61 7.99 7.56
N ARG A 131 18.29 6.93 8.29
CA ARG A 131 17.16 6.85 9.24
C ARG A 131 15.82 7.21 8.58
N CYS A 132 15.62 6.78 7.33
CA CYS A 132 14.34 6.93 6.66
C CYS A 132 13.25 6.14 7.38
N HIS A 133 12.07 6.73 7.51
CA HIS A 133 10.87 6.07 8.09
C HIS A 133 9.99 5.45 7.00
N LEU A 134 10.08 6.00 5.79
CA LEU A 134 9.42 5.52 4.59
C LEU A 134 10.45 5.45 3.46
N ILE A 135 10.46 4.36 2.70
CA ILE A 135 11.19 4.26 1.43
C ILE A 135 10.19 3.87 0.33
N LEU A 136 10.16 4.65 -0.75
CA LEU A 136 9.38 4.35 -1.94
C LEU A 136 10.33 4.05 -3.10
N THR A 137 10.24 2.84 -3.65
CA THR A 137 11.01 2.49 -4.85
C THR A 137 10.13 2.59 -6.09
N THR A 138 10.72 2.87 -7.25
CA THR A 138 10.04 2.85 -8.55
C THR A 138 10.91 2.11 -9.57
N GLY A 139 10.30 1.19 -10.33
CA GLY A 139 11.00 0.35 -11.32
C GLY A 139 11.35 -1.05 -10.84
N GLY A 140 11.66 -1.94 -11.80
CA GLY A 140 12.15 -3.29 -11.55
C GLY A 140 11.17 -4.28 -10.90
N THR A 141 9.85 -4.09 -11.05
CA THR A 141 8.81 -4.93 -10.40
C THR A 141 8.02 -5.84 -11.33
N GLY A 142 8.35 -5.88 -12.62
CA GLY A 142 7.68 -6.74 -13.60
C GLY A 142 8.16 -8.20 -13.57
N PRO A 143 7.78 -8.99 -14.59
CA PRO A 143 8.17 -10.40 -14.72
C PRO A 143 9.53 -10.59 -15.43
N SER A 144 10.21 -9.53 -15.84
CA SER A 144 11.49 -9.65 -16.55
C SER A 144 12.57 -10.25 -15.64
N ARG A 145 13.56 -10.95 -16.23
CA ARG A 145 14.72 -11.45 -15.47
C ARG A 145 15.56 -10.34 -14.84
N ARG A 146 15.46 -9.12 -15.36
CA ARG A 146 16.12 -7.93 -14.80
C ARG A 146 15.32 -7.30 -13.64
N ASP A 147 14.02 -7.60 -13.54
CA ASP A 147 13.15 -7.02 -12.53
C ASP A 147 13.34 -7.75 -11.19
N VAL A 148 14.29 -7.25 -10.39
CA VAL A 148 14.74 -7.86 -9.13
C VAL A 148 14.45 -7.02 -7.89
N THR A 149 13.70 -5.92 -8.03
CA THR A 149 13.35 -5.02 -6.92
C THR A 149 12.59 -5.72 -5.80
N PRO A 150 11.57 -6.57 -6.07
CA PRO A 150 10.86 -7.29 -5.01
C PRO A 150 11.78 -8.23 -4.23
N GLU A 151 12.67 -8.97 -4.90
CA GLU A 151 13.64 -9.86 -4.25
C GLU A 151 14.61 -9.11 -3.35
N ALA A 152 15.13 -7.98 -3.84
CA ALA A 152 16.02 -7.13 -3.04
C ALA A 152 15.29 -6.56 -1.81
N THR A 153 14.03 -6.15 -1.99
CA THR A 153 13.19 -5.60 -0.91
C THR A 153 12.90 -6.65 0.17
N LEU A 154 12.54 -7.87 -0.24
CA LEU A 154 12.32 -8.99 0.69
C LEU A 154 13.63 -9.38 1.42
N ALA A 155 14.77 -9.38 0.72
CA ALA A 155 16.06 -9.74 1.30
C ALA A 155 16.58 -8.79 2.40
N VAL A 156 16.07 -7.55 2.44
CA VAL A 156 16.42 -6.57 3.49
C VAL A 156 15.34 -6.46 4.58
N SER A 157 14.22 -7.16 4.44
CA SER A 157 13.08 -7.06 5.34
C SER A 157 13.30 -7.75 6.68
N SER A 158 12.64 -7.25 7.73
CA SER A 158 12.38 -7.99 8.97
C SER A 158 10.98 -8.62 8.96
N ARG A 159 10.03 -8.00 8.27
CA ARG A 159 8.64 -8.46 8.19
C ARG A 159 7.98 -8.05 6.88
N GLU A 160 7.20 -8.95 6.29
CA GLU A 160 6.39 -8.64 5.10
C GLU A 160 5.08 -7.93 5.46
N MET A 161 4.62 -7.08 4.55
CA MET A 161 3.32 -6.39 4.61
C MET A 161 2.45 -6.80 3.41
N PRO A 162 1.95 -8.05 3.36
CA PRO A 162 1.35 -8.63 2.15
C PRO A 162 0.17 -7.83 1.58
N GLY A 163 -0.65 -7.23 2.47
CA GLY A 163 -1.80 -6.42 2.07
C GLY A 163 -1.46 -5.23 1.16
N PHE A 164 -0.23 -4.69 1.24
CA PHE A 164 0.20 -3.64 0.32
C PHE A 164 0.34 -4.15 -1.12
N GLY A 165 1.05 -5.27 -1.32
CA GLY A 165 1.24 -5.83 -2.65
C GLY A 165 -0.09 -6.24 -3.30
N GLU A 166 -0.96 -6.86 -2.51
CA GLU A 166 -2.32 -7.23 -2.90
C GLU A 166 -3.13 -6.00 -3.33
N GLN A 167 -3.21 -5.00 -2.46
CA GLN A 167 -4.04 -3.82 -2.71
C GLN A 167 -3.49 -2.95 -3.85
N MET A 168 -2.17 -2.79 -3.97
CA MET A 168 -1.59 -2.05 -5.10
C MET A 168 -1.94 -2.72 -6.44
N ARG A 169 -1.90 -4.06 -6.54
CA ARG A 169 -2.35 -4.76 -7.75
C ARG A 169 -3.84 -4.55 -8.02
N GLN A 170 -4.68 -4.58 -6.99
CA GLN A 170 -6.13 -4.33 -7.12
C GLN A 170 -6.45 -2.89 -7.56
N ILE A 171 -5.71 -1.90 -7.06
CA ILE A 171 -5.82 -0.51 -7.51
C ILE A 171 -5.39 -0.41 -8.98
N SER A 172 -4.20 -0.92 -9.33
CA SER A 172 -3.68 -0.85 -10.70
C SER A 172 -4.55 -1.57 -11.73
N LEU A 173 -5.26 -2.64 -11.33
CA LEU A 173 -6.22 -3.37 -12.18
C LEU A 173 -7.38 -2.50 -12.68
N ARG A 174 -7.68 -1.38 -12.00
CA ARG A 174 -8.68 -0.41 -12.46
C ARG A 174 -8.22 0.39 -13.69
N PHE A 175 -6.91 0.43 -13.94
CA PHE A 175 -6.30 1.21 -15.00
C PHE A 175 -5.76 0.32 -16.12
N VAL A 176 -5.15 -0.83 -15.78
CA VAL A 176 -4.54 -1.75 -16.75
C VAL A 176 -4.74 -3.23 -16.38
N PRO A 177 -5.17 -4.10 -17.31
CA PRO A 177 -5.37 -5.54 -17.03
C PRO A 177 -4.09 -6.29 -16.65
N THR A 178 -2.95 -5.85 -17.16
CA THR A 178 -1.64 -6.48 -16.93
C THR A 178 -1.06 -6.18 -15.55
N ALA A 179 -1.76 -5.42 -14.69
CA ALA A 179 -1.36 -5.14 -13.32
C ALA A 179 -1.05 -6.41 -12.50
N ILE A 180 -1.69 -7.54 -12.83
CA ILE A 180 -1.44 -8.84 -12.19
C ILE A 180 -0.02 -9.38 -12.38
N LEU A 181 0.71 -8.89 -13.39
CA LEU A 181 2.09 -9.30 -13.67
C LEU A 181 3.09 -8.63 -12.73
N SER A 182 2.67 -7.58 -12.01
CA SER A 182 3.52 -6.89 -11.05
C SER A 182 3.78 -7.75 -9.82
N ARG A 183 5.06 -7.80 -9.44
CA ARG A 183 5.56 -8.53 -8.29
C ARG A 183 5.83 -7.61 -7.09
N GLN A 184 5.32 -6.38 -7.13
CA GLN A 184 5.48 -5.39 -6.06
C GLN A 184 5.08 -5.92 -4.68
N VAL A 185 5.86 -5.54 -3.68
CA VAL A 185 5.66 -5.86 -2.26
C VAL A 185 5.81 -4.61 -1.40
N ALA A 186 5.43 -4.72 -0.14
CA ALA A 186 5.91 -3.83 0.90
C ALA A 186 6.38 -4.63 2.10
N VAL A 187 7.33 -4.08 2.84
CA VAL A 187 7.96 -4.72 3.99
C VAL A 187 8.24 -3.68 5.08
N LEU A 188 8.40 -4.15 6.30
CA LEU A 188 9.07 -3.41 7.36
C LEU A 188 10.52 -3.87 7.43
N ARG A 189 11.41 -2.91 7.71
CA ARG A 189 12.78 -3.16 8.16
C ARG A 189 12.94 -2.55 9.54
N GLU A 190 12.97 -3.42 10.55
CA GLU A 190 13.17 -3.08 11.96
C GLU A 190 14.64 -3.23 12.35
N LEU A 191 15.18 -2.25 13.06
CA LEU A 191 16.54 -2.23 13.58
C LEU A 191 16.57 -2.56 15.07
N ALA A 192 17.72 -3.03 15.55
CA ALA A 192 17.89 -3.45 16.95
C ALA A 192 17.71 -2.30 17.96
N ASP A 193 17.84 -1.05 17.53
CA ASP A 193 17.69 0.15 18.36
C ASP A 193 16.23 0.68 18.39
N GLY A 194 15.29 -0.05 17.79
CA GLY A 194 13.86 0.29 17.78
C GLY A 194 13.44 1.15 16.58
N HIS A 195 14.35 1.59 15.72
CA HIS A 195 13.98 2.26 14.46
C HIS A 195 13.30 1.28 13.51
N SER A 196 12.26 1.75 12.81
CA SER A 196 11.55 0.94 11.82
C SER A 196 11.24 1.77 10.57
N CYS A 197 11.37 1.13 9.41
CA CYS A 197 11.15 1.73 8.11
C CYS A 197 10.14 0.92 7.31
N LEU A 198 9.10 1.58 6.78
CA LEU A 198 8.22 1.00 5.77
C LEU A 198 8.86 1.15 4.38
N ILE A 199 9.01 0.05 3.65
CA ILE A 199 9.51 0.06 2.27
C ILE A 199 8.38 -0.41 1.34
N VAL A 200 8.05 0.36 0.32
CA VAL A 200 6.97 0.05 -0.64
C VAL A 200 7.53 0.12 -2.06
N ASN A 201 7.31 -0.95 -2.85
CA ASN A 201 7.68 -0.95 -4.27
C ASN A 201 6.51 -0.43 -5.12
N LEU A 202 6.76 0.60 -5.91
CA LEU A 202 5.78 1.22 -6.79
C LEU A 202 6.07 0.90 -8.26
N PRO A 203 5.08 1.10 -9.16
CA PRO A 203 5.29 0.99 -10.60
C PRO A 203 6.34 1.96 -11.13
N GLY A 204 6.91 1.64 -12.30
CA GLY A 204 7.94 2.47 -12.96
C GLY A 204 7.44 3.69 -13.74
N GLN A 205 6.16 3.73 -14.12
CA GLN A 205 5.61 4.83 -14.92
C GLN A 205 5.05 5.95 -14.03
N PRO A 206 5.38 7.24 -14.29
CA PRO A 206 4.92 8.38 -13.48
C PRO A 206 3.41 8.40 -13.23
N LYS A 207 2.61 8.12 -14.26
CA LYS A 207 1.16 8.03 -14.16
C LYS A 207 0.72 6.91 -13.20
N ALA A 208 1.29 5.72 -13.35
CA ALA A 208 0.96 4.56 -12.51
C ALA A 208 1.41 4.75 -11.06
N ILE A 209 2.50 5.48 -10.81
CA ILE A 209 2.92 5.90 -9.45
C ILE A 209 1.80 6.71 -8.80
N ALA A 210 1.36 7.79 -9.47
CA ALA A 210 0.32 8.67 -8.94
C ALA A 210 -1.02 7.93 -8.73
N GLU A 211 -1.43 7.10 -9.69
CA GLU A 211 -2.65 6.28 -9.61
C GLU A 211 -2.58 5.26 -8.45
N THR A 212 -1.43 4.65 -8.21
CA THR A 212 -1.26 3.69 -7.11
C THR A 212 -1.31 4.40 -5.75
N LEU A 213 -0.65 5.56 -5.64
CA LEU A 213 -0.59 6.33 -4.40
C LEU A 213 -1.92 7.02 -4.05
N ALA A 214 -2.59 7.63 -5.03
CA ALA A 214 -3.83 8.40 -4.83
C ALA A 214 -5.11 7.57 -5.02
N GLY A 215 -5.04 6.46 -5.75
CA GLY A 215 -6.19 5.61 -6.06
C GLY A 215 -7.01 6.13 -7.24
N LEU A 216 -8.26 5.68 -7.31
CA LEU A 216 -9.20 6.03 -8.39
C LEU A 216 -10.27 6.98 -7.86
N LYS A 217 -10.48 8.09 -8.57
CA LYS A 217 -11.58 9.04 -8.37
C LYS A 217 -12.50 9.03 -9.59
N ASP A 218 -13.78 9.37 -9.40
CA ASP A 218 -14.69 9.67 -10.49
C ASP A 218 -14.50 11.10 -11.03
N ASN A 219 -15.31 11.50 -12.02
CA ASN A 219 -15.24 12.82 -12.63
C ASN A 219 -15.61 13.96 -11.66
N ASP A 220 -16.37 13.66 -10.62
CA ASP A 220 -16.79 14.61 -9.59
C ASP A 220 -15.78 14.68 -8.42
N GLY A 221 -14.71 13.88 -8.50
CA GLY A 221 -13.65 13.82 -7.49
C GLY A 221 -13.94 12.89 -6.32
N HIS A 222 -15.03 12.12 -6.34
CA HIS A 222 -15.31 11.12 -5.31
C HIS A 222 -14.34 9.95 -5.42
N VAL A 223 -13.81 9.51 -4.28
CA VAL A 223 -12.90 8.37 -4.20
C VAL A 223 -13.69 7.08 -4.42
N LEU A 224 -13.44 6.41 -5.54
CA LEU A 224 -14.00 5.09 -5.86
C LEU A 224 -13.16 3.95 -5.26
N VAL A 225 -11.84 4.10 -5.30
CA VAL A 225 -10.88 3.18 -4.68
C VAL A 225 -9.82 4.00 -3.98
N PRO A 226 -9.65 3.87 -2.65
CA PRO A 226 -8.58 4.56 -1.93
C PRO A 226 -7.21 4.16 -2.47
N GLY A 227 -6.32 5.14 -2.62
CA GLY A 227 -4.92 4.90 -2.94
C GLY A 227 -4.17 4.24 -1.78
N ILE A 228 -3.04 3.61 -2.10
CA ILE A 228 -2.26 2.88 -1.08
C ILE A 228 -1.72 3.82 0.00
N PHE A 229 -1.48 5.10 -0.35
CA PHE A 229 -0.93 6.07 0.58
C PHE A 229 -1.91 6.45 1.69
N ALA A 230 -3.21 6.21 1.55
CA ALA A 230 -4.19 6.48 2.60
C ALA A 230 -3.92 5.71 3.91
N ALA A 231 -3.25 4.55 3.82
CA ALA A 231 -2.87 3.72 4.97
C ALA A 231 -1.46 4.03 5.51
N VAL A 232 -0.60 4.68 4.73
CA VAL A 232 0.80 4.93 5.10
C VAL A 232 0.93 5.77 6.37
N PRO A 233 0.20 6.90 6.56
CA PRO A 233 0.34 7.72 7.75
C PRO A 233 0.08 6.96 9.06
N TYR A 234 -0.95 6.12 9.09
CA TYR A 234 -1.24 5.33 10.28
C TYR A 234 -0.25 4.17 10.47
N CYS A 235 0.22 3.56 9.37
CA CYS A 235 1.32 2.59 9.45
C CYS A 235 2.57 3.21 10.10
N LEU A 236 2.90 4.46 9.73
CA LEU A 236 4.03 5.20 10.31
C LEU A 236 3.82 5.48 11.80
N ASP A 237 2.60 5.90 12.20
CA ASP A 237 2.26 6.09 13.62
C ASP A 237 2.48 4.79 14.43
N LEU A 238 2.07 3.63 13.88
CA LEU A 238 2.17 2.33 14.54
C LEU A 238 3.61 1.82 14.71
N ILE A 239 4.52 2.23 13.83
CA ILE A 239 5.93 1.84 13.91
C ILE A 239 6.79 2.89 14.63
N GLY A 240 6.17 3.90 15.25
CA GLY A 240 6.87 4.92 16.05
C GLY A 240 7.55 6.03 15.25
N ALA A 241 7.23 6.19 13.97
CA ALA A 241 7.77 7.26 13.14
C ALA A 241 7.14 8.63 13.47
N PRO A 242 7.77 9.74 13.06
CA PRO A 242 7.16 11.07 13.14
C PRO A 242 5.78 11.11 12.46
N ARG A 243 4.84 11.80 13.09
CA ARG A 243 3.46 11.90 12.60
C ARG A 243 3.43 12.54 11.21
N LEU A 244 2.82 11.86 10.25
CA LEU A 244 2.63 12.35 8.89
C LEU A 244 1.17 12.80 8.69
N GLU A 245 0.98 14.04 8.28
CA GLU A 245 -0.31 14.60 7.87
C GLU A 245 -0.34 14.89 6.37
N THR A 246 -1.50 14.66 5.77
CA THR A 246 -1.69 14.76 4.32
C THR A 246 -2.69 15.85 3.95
N GLU A 247 -2.53 16.40 2.74
CA GLU A 247 -3.49 17.29 2.11
C GLU A 247 -4.74 16.48 1.69
N PRO A 248 -5.91 16.67 2.34
CA PRO A 248 -7.07 15.80 2.13
C PRO A 248 -7.63 15.82 0.70
N THR A 249 -7.43 16.92 -0.05
CA THR A 249 -7.85 17.02 -1.46
C THR A 249 -7.01 16.13 -2.37
N VAL A 250 -5.74 15.91 -2.02
CA VAL A 250 -4.82 15.01 -2.74
C VAL A 250 -5.04 13.58 -2.27
N CYS A 251 -4.81 13.32 -0.97
CA CYS A 251 -4.94 12.02 -0.34
C CYS A 251 -5.40 12.16 1.11
N LYS A 252 -6.61 11.68 1.43
CA LYS A 252 -7.10 11.67 2.81
C LYS A 252 -6.50 10.49 3.59
N ALA A 253 -5.62 10.80 4.55
CA ALA A 253 -5.09 9.81 5.50
C ALA A 253 -6.24 9.18 6.31
N PHE A 254 -6.21 7.85 6.45
CA PHE A 254 -7.13 7.13 7.31
C PHE A 254 -6.47 6.81 8.66
N ARG A 255 -7.16 7.14 9.75
CA ARG A 255 -6.81 6.76 11.13
C ARG A 255 -8.07 6.28 11.85
N PRO A 256 -8.02 5.21 12.64
CA PRO A 256 -9.15 4.81 13.47
C PRO A 256 -9.42 5.87 14.54
N LYS A 257 -10.65 5.89 15.08
CA LYS A 257 -11.09 6.91 16.06
C LYS A 257 -10.26 6.96 17.35
N SER A 258 -9.51 5.91 17.64
CA SER A 258 -8.69 5.74 18.84
C SER A 258 -7.20 6.07 18.64
N ALA A 259 -6.82 6.57 17.47
CA ALA A 259 -5.43 6.89 17.09
C ALA A 259 -5.08 8.38 17.27
#